data_AF-A0A947C2P0-F1
#
_entry.id   AF-A0A947C2P0-F1
#
_cell.length_a   1.000
_cell.length_b   1.000
_cell.length_c   1.000
_cell.angle_alpha   90.00
_cell.angle_beta   90.00
_cell.angle_gamma   90.00
#
_symmetry.space_group_name_H-M   'P 1'
#
loop_
_entity.id
_entity.type
_entity.pdbx_description
1 polymer ?
#
loop_
_entity_poly.entity_id
_entity_poly.type
_entity_poly.pdbx_seq_one_letter_code
_entity_poly.pdbx_strand_id
1 'polypeptide(L)'
;MAVSLHSEPPRLPSSSKAPKTRARARASLNPFGGPLLPSGSPFGWNACDRAIYVQFLTALLLLIVVFSFAVLDGWPFLLRRPDDEMALRTTTILAAVALLFWLGLYVWTRRFYVRRGIKNSWLLVVTITAHIVTGTAVCYALGPYTAVSGLITVAALLLGMVLLERRWLWIAVGGWLLSMSLMHLASKAGVLPFLSLFEVSFEQPDIATVAVDRAVAAALIYIPLAVIMDHLISVWRQDERSLSEAAQFDSLTGAYTRGFAMSVMERAILKAGRDGSRLAVLMLD
;
A
#
# COMPACT_ATOMS: atom_id res chain seq x y z
N MET A 1 -55.59 15.50 -44.29
CA MET A 1 -55.66 16.55 -43.26
C MET A 1 -54.69 16.17 -42.15
N ALA A 2 -53.52 16.80 -42.11
CA ALA A 2 -52.47 16.51 -41.13
C ALA A 2 -52.41 17.67 -40.14
N VAL A 3 -52.68 17.39 -38.86
CA VAL A 3 -52.63 18.37 -37.77
C VAL A 3 -51.23 18.32 -37.17
N SER A 4 -50.44 19.36 -37.43
CA SER A 4 -49.13 19.58 -36.83
C SER A 4 -49.31 20.15 -35.43
N LEU A 5 -49.01 19.37 -34.40
CA LEU A 5 -48.95 19.82 -33.01
C LEU A 5 -47.55 20.40 -32.75
N HIS A 6 -47.41 21.71 -32.92
CA HIS A 6 -46.27 22.46 -32.39
C HIS A 6 -46.49 22.68 -30.89
N SER A 7 -45.88 21.82 -30.06
CA SER A 7 -45.77 22.03 -28.62
C SER A 7 -44.59 22.96 -28.33
N GLU A 8 -44.93 24.19 -27.94
CA GLU A 8 -43.98 25.16 -27.39
C GLU A 8 -43.43 24.63 -26.05
N PRO A 9 -42.09 24.59 -25.84
CA PRO A 9 -41.54 24.19 -24.56
C PRO A 9 -41.80 25.27 -23.49
N PRO A 10 -42.15 24.88 -22.24
CA PRO A 10 -42.42 25.84 -21.17
C PRO A 10 -41.16 26.62 -20.79
N ARG A 11 -41.29 27.95 -20.74
CA ARG A 11 -40.24 28.87 -20.27
C ARG A 11 -39.97 28.60 -18.79
N LEU A 12 -38.74 28.18 -18.48
CA LEU A 12 -38.26 28.02 -17.12
C LEU A 12 -38.15 29.38 -16.40
N PRO A 13 -38.57 29.49 -15.12
CA PRO A 13 -38.45 30.70 -14.34
C PRO A 13 -36.97 31.04 -14.05
N SER A 14 -36.66 32.32 -14.18
CA SER A 14 -35.34 32.91 -13.92
C SER A 14 -34.87 32.62 -12.49
N SER A 15 -33.73 31.94 -12.41
CA SER A 15 -32.94 31.67 -11.22
C SER A 15 -32.80 32.90 -10.30
N SER A 16 -33.52 32.89 -9.18
CA SER A 16 -33.26 33.79 -8.06
C SER A 16 -31.94 33.35 -7.41
N LYS A 17 -30.97 34.25 -7.35
CA LYS A 17 -29.69 34.06 -6.66
C LYS A 17 -29.94 33.75 -5.18
N ALA A 18 -29.93 32.45 -4.84
CA ALA A 18 -29.98 32.01 -3.46
C ALA A 18 -28.73 32.51 -2.71
N PRO A 19 -28.89 33.02 -1.48
CA PRO A 19 -27.77 33.47 -0.66
C PRO A 19 -26.86 32.27 -0.35
N LYS A 20 -25.57 32.40 -0.68
CA LYS A 20 -24.51 31.47 -0.27
C LYS A 20 -24.35 31.52 1.25
N THR A 21 -25.19 30.81 1.98
CA THR A 21 -24.92 30.44 3.37
C THR A 21 -23.71 29.53 3.38
N ARG A 22 -22.54 30.12 3.69
CA ARG A 22 -21.33 29.38 4.05
C ARG A 22 -21.66 28.51 5.26
N ALA A 23 -22.04 27.26 5.01
CA ALA A 23 -22.10 26.23 6.03
C ALA A 23 -20.69 26.09 6.61
N ARG A 24 -20.48 26.69 7.79
CA ARG A 24 -19.31 26.43 8.63
C ARG A 24 -19.37 24.95 8.96
N ALA A 25 -18.59 24.14 8.24
CA ALA A 25 -18.36 22.76 8.57
C ALA A 25 -17.89 22.72 10.03
N ARG A 26 -18.71 22.15 10.92
CA ARG A 26 -18.30 21.84 12.30
C ARG A 26 -17.10 20.91 12.19
N ALA A 27 -15.90 21.47 12.34
CA ALA A 27 -14.68 20.70 12.47
C ALA A 27 -14.86 19.82 13.72
N SER A 28 -14.96 18.51 13.51
CA SER A 28 -14.98 17.56 14.62
C SER A 28 -13.66 17.72 15.38
N LEU A 29 -13.77 18.12 16.64
CA LEU A 29 -12.68 18.50 17.54
C LEU A 29 -11.88 17.29 18.07
N ASN A 30 -11.94 16.13 17.39
CA ASN A 30 -11.16 14.97 17.79
C ASN A 30 -10.02 14.75 16.78
N PRO A 31 -8.91 15.51 16.87
CA PRO A 31 -7.81 15.48 15.90
C PRO A 31 -7.09 14.13 15.81
N PHE A 32 -7.41 13.19 16.70
CA PHE A 32 -6.83 11.85 16.80
C PHE A 32 -7.87 10.70 16.82
N GLY A 33 -9.17 11.00 16.77
CA GLY A 33 -10.24 10.02 17.04
C GLY A 33 -10.63 9.10 15.87
N GLY A 34 -9.95 9.16 14.73
CA GLY A 34 -10.14 8.19 13.65
C GLY A 34 -9.37 6.89 13.92
N PRO A 35 -9.87 5.73 13.46
CA PRO A 35 -9.15 4.46 13.59
C PRO A 35 -7.72 4.59 13.03
N LEU A 36 -6.75 3.98 13.72
CA LEU A 36 -5.32 4.05 13.37
C LEU A 36 -5.01 3.46 11.99
N LEU A 37 -5.83 2.52 11.56
CA LEU A 37 -5.75 1.86 10.27
C LEU A 37 -7.08 2.01 9.52
N PRO A 38 -7.06 2.00 8.18
CA PRO A 38 -8.28 2.02 7.40
C PRO A 38 -9.13 0.78 7.73
N SER A 39 -10.44 0.95 7.92
CA SER A 39 -11.38 -0.13 8.17
C SER A 39 -12.00 -0.64 6.88
N GLY A 40 -12.32 -1.94 6.80
CA GLY A 40 -12.94 -2.59 5.64
C GLY A 40 -11.93 -3.34 4.78
N SER A 41 -12.42 -3.99 3.71
CA SER A 41 -11.58 -4.80 2.82
C SER A 41 -10.46 -3.95 2.19
N PRO A 42 -9.19 -4.43 2.21
CA PRO A 42 -8.04 -3.71 1.64
C PRO A 42 -8.21 -3.43 0.14
N PHE A 43 -9.04 -4.21 -0.55
CA PHE A 43 -9.36 -3.99 -1.96
C PHE A 43 -10.20 -2.74 -2.20
N GLY A 44 -11.02 -2.35 -1.22
CA GLY A 44 -11.86 -1.14 -1.27
C GLY A 44 -11.13 0.15 -0.86
N TRP A 45 -9.92 0.05 -0.33
CA TRP A 45 -9.17 1.20 0.15
C TRP A 45 -8.74 2.12 -1.00
N ASN A 46 -8.76 3.43 -0.73
CA ASN A 46 -8.23 4.40 -1.68
C ASN A 46 -6.68 4.37 -1.68
N ALA A 47 -6.04 5.05 -2.65
CA ALA A 47 -4.57 5.07 -2.76
C ALA A 47 -3.87 5.67 -1.53
N CYS A 48 -4.49 6.63 -0.84
CA CYS A 48 -3.95 7.23 0.38
C CYS A 48 -3.99 6.24 1.55
N ASP A 49 -5.10 5.53 1.74
CA ASP A 49 -5.28 4.53 2.78
C ASP A 49 -4.26 3.39 2.62
N ARG A 50 -4.07 2.92 1.39
CA ARG A 50 -3.03 1.93 1.04
C ARG A 50 -1.63 2.43 1.35
N ALA A 51 -1.31 3.68 0.99
CA ALA A 51 -0.01 4.28 1.27
C ALA A 51 0.26 4.39 2.78
N ILE A 52 -0.73 4.84 3.57
CA ILE A 52 -0.63 4.93 5.03
C ILE A 52 -0.37 3.55 5.64
N TYR A 53 -1.04 2.52 5.13
CA TYR A 53 -0.85 1.15 5.60
C TYR A 53 0.55 0.60 5.25
N VAL A 54 1.05 0.85 4.03
CA VAL A 54 2.43 0.50 3.65
C VAL A 54 3.44 1.22 4.55
N GLN A 55 3.25 2.52 4.80
CA GLN A 55 4.12 3.31 5.68
C GLN A 55 4.13 2.74 7.10
N PHE A 56 2.96 2.39 7.64
CA PHE A 56 2.83 1.78 8.96
C PHE A 56 3.57 0.44 9.05
N LEU A 57 3.34 -0.47 8.10
CA LEU A 57 3.99 -1.78 8.10
C LEU A 57 5.51 -1.67 7.89
N THR A 58 5.96 -0.74 7.05
CA THR A 58 7.41 -0.51 6.84
C THR A 58 8.04 0.04 8.12
N ALA A 59 7.40 0.98 8.80
CA ALA A 59 7.86 1.48 10.09
C ALA A 59 7.88 0.37 11.16
N LEU A 60 6.85 -0.49 11.21
CA LEU A 60 6.80 -1.63 12.13
C LEU A 60 7.93 -2.63 11.85
N LEU A 61 8.18 -2.96 10.58
CA LEU A 61 9.28 -3.83 10.18
C LEU A 61 10.62 -3.23 10.60
N LEU A 62 10.85 -1.95 10.33
CA LEU A 62 12.08 -1.27 10.72
C LEU A 62 12.23 -1.17 12.23
N LEU A 63 11.14 -1.04 12.99
CA LEU A 63 11.18 -1.09 14.44
C LEU A 63 11.67 -2.45 14.93
N ILE A 64 11.18 -3.54 14.34
CA ILE A 64 11.65 -4.90 14.64
C ILE A 64 13.14 -5.04 14.28
N VAL A 65 13.56 -4.55 13.11
CA VAL A 65 14.97 -4.56 12.69
C VAL A 65 15.84 -3.79 13.67
N VAL A 66 15.49 -2.55 14.00
CA VAL A 66 16.23 -1.72 14.97
C VAL A 66 16.29 -2.41 16.32
N PHE A 67 15.19 -2.96 16.80
CA PHE A 67 15.13 -3.66 18.08
C PHE A 67 16.04 -4.90 18.09
N SER A 68 15.98 -5.73 17.04
CA SER A 68 16.85 -6.90 16.89
C SER A 68 18.33 -6.52 16.88
N PHE A 69 18.70 -5.47 16.15
CA PHE A 69 20.10 -5.03 16.07
C PHE A 69 20.59 -4.37 17.36
N ALA A 70 19.73 -3.62 18.06
CA ALA A 70 20.09 -2.91 19.28
C ALA A 70 20.06 -3.79 20.54
N VAL A 71 19.18 -4.79 20.60
CA VAL A 71 18.92 -5.58 21.82
C VAL A 71 19.41 -7.03 21.68
N LEU A 72 19.35 -7.59 20.48
CA LEU A 72 19.62 -9.01 20.23
C LEU A 72 20.88 -9.23 19.37
N ASP A 73 21.75 -8.22 19.28
CA ASP A 73 22.98 -8.24 18.45
C ASP A 73 22.73 -8.72 17.00
N GLY A 74 21.56 -8.39 16.46
CA GLY A 74 21.13 -8.73 15.10
C GLY A 74 20.39 -10.06 14.97
N TRP A 75 20.15 -10.83 16.03
CA TRP A 75 19.27 -12.01 15.98
C TRP A 75 17.79 -11.60 15.81
N PRO A 76 16.96 -12.33 15.02
CA PRO A 76 17.23 -13.55 14.26
C PRO A 76 17.80 -13.29 12.85
N PHE A 77 18.11 -12.03 12.53
CA PHE A 77 18.54 -11.65 11.19
C PHE A 77 19.95 -12.12 10.85
N LEU A 78 20.78 -12.30 11.88
CA LEU A 78 22.14 -12.82 11.81
C LEU A 78 22.19 -14.20 12.47
N LEU A 79 22.78 -15.18 11.76
CA LEU A 79 23.01 -16.52 12.31
C LEU A 79 24.13 -16.54 13.35
N ARG A 80 25.09 -15.62 13.22
CA ARG A 80 26.23 -15.44 14.11
C ARG A 80 26.42 -13.95 14.38
N ARG A 81 26.76 -13.61 15.63
CA ARG A 81 27.13 -12.25 16.01
C ARG A 81 28.30 -11.78 15.15
N PRO A 82 28.26 -10.57 14.56
CA PRO A 82 29.39 -10.03 13.83
C PRO A 82 30.56 -9.78 14.78
N ASP A 83 31.77 -10.11 14.33
CA ASP A 83 33.00 -9.81 15.07
C ASP A 83 33.36 -8.31 14.98
N ASP A 84 32.81 -7.61 13.99
CA ASP A 84 32.98 -6.16 13.79
C ASP A 84 31.87 -5.36 14.49
N GLU A 85 32.20 -4.78 15.65
CA GLU A 85 31.28 -3.92 16.40
C GLU A 85 30.91 -2.63 15.67
N MET A 86 31.82 -2.10 14.83
CA MET A 86 31.58 -0.87 14.07
C MET A 86 30.56 -1.10 12.95
N ALA A 87 30.61 -2.27 12.33
CA ALA A 87 29.60 -2.75 11.39
C ALA A 87 28.20 -2.78 12.02
N LEU A 88 28.07 -3.44 13.18
CA LEU A 88 26.80 -3.57 13.90
C LEU A 88 26.25 -2.20 14.33
N ARG A 89 27.10 -1.31 14.83
CA ARG A 89 26.68 0.04 15.22
C ARG A 89 26.20 0.86 14.03
N THR A 90 26.90 0.76 12.90
CA THR A 90 26.54 1.50 11.68
C THR A 90 25.22 1.04 11.11
N THR A 91 24.97 -0.27 11.03
CA THR A 91 23.67 -0.81 10.57
C THR A 91 22.54 -0.44 11.51
N THR A 92 22.76 -0.47 12.82
CA THR A 92 21.76 -0.05 13.81
C THR A 92 21.38 1.42 13.64
N ILE A 93 22.36 2.31 13.46
CA ILE A 93 22.13 3.74 13.22
C ILE A 93 21.36 3.95 11.91
N LEU A 94 21.76 3.27 10.82
CA LEU A 94 21.09 3.37 9.53
C LEU A 94 19.62 2.92 9.62
N ALA A 95 19.36 1.80 10.29
CA ALA A 95 18.01 1.28 10.54
C ALA A 95 17.18 2.25 11.39
N ALA A 96 17.77 2.88 12.41
CA ALA A 96 17.10 3.86 13.25
C ALA A 96 16.76 5.15 12.48
N VAL A 97 17.66 5.63 11.62
CA VAL A 97 17.40 6.78 10.73
C VAL A 97 16.27 6.45 9.75
N ALA A 98 16.29 5.26 9.15
CA ALA A 98 15.21 4.81 8.27
C ALA A 98 13.87 4.75 9.03
N LEU A 99 13.86 4.19 10.24
CA LEU A 99 12.67 4.14 11.09
C LEU A 99 12.10 5.54 11.36
N LEU A 100 12.95 6.48 11.76
CA LEU A 100 12.54 7.87 12.01
C LEU A 100 11.99 8.54 10.75
N PHE A 101 12.61 8.30 9.59
CA PHE A 101 12.11 8.76 8.31
C PHE A 101 10.68 8.23 8.04
N TRP A 102 10.44 6.93 8.22
CA TRP A 102 9.12 6.32 7.99
C TRP A 102 8.07 6.78 9.00
N LEU A 103 8.42 6.94 10.27
CA LEU A 103 7.53 7.52 11.28
C LEU A 103 7.18 8.97 10.95
N GLY A 104 8.17 9.76 10.55
CA GLY A 104 7.98 11.15 10.09
C GLY A 104 7.06 11.22 8.87
N LEU A 105 7.30 10.38 7.87
CA LEU A 105 6.47 10.29 6.66
C LEU A 105 5.04 9.85 7.00
N TYR A 106 4.85 8.88 7.89
CA TYR A 106 3.54 8.42 8.36
C TYR A 106 2.76 9.55 9.06
N VAL A 107 3.39 10.23 10.03
CA VAL A 107 2.77 11.33 10.77
C VAL A 107 2.44 12.50 9.82
N TRP A 108 3.36 12.83 8.90
CA TRP A 108 3.16 13.87 7.89
C TRP A 108 1.98 13.52 6.97
N THR A 109 1.95 12.31 6.43
CA THR A 109 0.88 11.82 5.54
C THR A 109 -0.48 11.87 6.25
N ARG A 110 -0.55 11.34 7.48
CA ARG A 110 -1.78 11.36 8.29
C ARG A 110 -2.24 12.79 8.58
N ARG A 111 -1.32 13.72 8.87
CA ARG A 111 -1.67 15.11 9.19
C ARG A 111 -2.13 15.90 7.97
N PHE A 112 -1.50 15.72 6.80
CA PHE A 112 -1.76 16.55 5.62
C PHE A 112 -2.78 15.94 4.65
N TYR A 113 -2.74 14.63 4.41
CA TYR A 113 -3.61 14.01 3.39
C TYR A 113 -4.99 13.66 3.93
N VAL A 114 -5.07 13.03 5.12
CA VAL A 114 -6.36 12.67 5.73
C VAL A 114 -7.19 13.91 6.02
N ARG A 115 -6.56 14.99 6.50
CA ARG A 115 -7.28 16.24 6.81
C ARG A 115 -7.76 17.01 5.58
N ARG A 116 -7.07 16.89 4.44
CA ARG A 116 -7.42 17.63 3.21
C ARG A 116 -8.29 16.83 2.24
N GLY A 117 -8.53 15.55 2.49
CA GLY A 117 -9.34 14.69 1.61
C GLY A 117 -8.76 14.56 0.20
N ILE A 118 -7.44 14.72 0.05
CA ILE A 118 -6.77 14.76 -1.25
C ILE A 118 -6.65 13.32 -1.76
N LYS A 119 -7.36 13.00 -2.84
CA LYS A 119 -7.32 11.68 -3.52
C LYS A 119 -6.13 11.54 -4.48
N ASN A 120 -4.98 12.13 -4.15
CA ASN A 120 -3.85 12.19 -5.08
C ASN A 120 -3.07 10.87 -5.07
N SER A 121 -2.95 10.25 -6.25
CA SER A 121 -2.17 9.03 -6.48
C SER A 121 -0.66 9.23 -6.31
N TRP A 122 -0.17 10.47 -6.36
CA TRP A 122 1.26 10.80 -6.20
C TRP A 122 1.85 10.30 -4.87
N LEU A 123 1.09 10.38 -3.78
CA LEU A 123 1.54 9.90 -2.46
C LEU A 123 1.88 8.41 -2.49
N LEU A 124 1.08 7.62 -3.21
CA LEU A 124 1.31 6.18 -3.36
C LEU A 124 2.61 5.94 -4.13
N VAL A 125 2.86 6.69 -5.20
CA VAL A 125 4.11 6.60 -5.98
C VAL A 125 5.32 6.91 -5.10
N VAL A 126 5.30 8.04 -4.37
CA VAL A 126 6.38 8.43 -3.46
C VAL A 126 6.62 7.36 -2.40
N THR A 127 5.54 6.79 -1.84
CA THR A 127 5.63 5.74 -0.83
C THR A 127 6.25 4.47 -1.39
N ILE A 128 5.84 4.04 -2.59
CA ILE A 128 6.41 2.87 -3.28
C ILE A 128 7.90 3.11 -3.56
N THR A 129 8.27 4.26 -4.12
CA THR A 129 9.67 4.59 -4.41
C THR A 129 10.52 4.61 -3.14
N ALA A 130 10.04 5.25 -2.07
CA ALA A 130 10.74 5.25 -0.78
C ALA A 130 10.87 3.83 -0.21
N HIS A 131 9.85 2.99 -0.37
CA HIS A 131 9.88 1.59 0.06
C HIS A 131 10.90 0.78 -0.71
N ILE A 132 10.98 0.94 -2.05
CA ILE A 132 12.01 0.30 -2.89
C ILE A 132 13.40 0.70 -2.42
N VAL A 133 13.67 2.00 -2.27
CA VAL A 133 14.99 2.50 -1.84
C VAL A 133 15.35 1.96 -0.45
N THR A 134 14.41 2.01 0.50
CA THR A 134 14.63 1.49 1.86
C THR A 134 14.88 -0.02 1.83
N GLY A 135 14.07 -0.77 1.09
CA GLY A 135 14.21 -2.23 0.96
C GLY A 135 15.55 -2.61 0.33
N THR A 136 15.97 -1.93 -0.73
CA THR A 136 17.29 -2.15 -1.35
C THR A 136 18.43 -1.79 -0.40
N ALA A 137 18.33 -0.70 0.36
CA ALA A 137 19.34 -0.34 1.37
C ALA A 137 19.42 -1.37 2.51
N VAL A 138 18.27 -1.88 3.00
CA VAL A 138 18.21 -2.93 4.02
C VAL A 138 18.76 -4.25 3.48
N CYS A 139 18.37 -4.67 2.28
CA CYS A 139 18.92 -5.88 1.65
C CYS A 139 20.43 -5.78 1.42
N TYR A 140 20.93 -4.60 1.07
CA TYR A 140 22.36 -4.37 0.94
C TYR A 140 23.08 -4.46 2.28
N ALA A 141 22.54 -3.85 3.34
CA ALA A 141 23.12 -3.89 4.68
C ALA A 141 23.10 -5.29 5.32
N LEU A 142 22.02 -6.04 5.14
CA LEU A 142 21.84 -7.39 5.70
C LEU A 142 22.50 -8.48 4.85
N GLY A 143 22.92 -8.16 3.62
CA GLY A 143 23.28 -9.12 2.61
C GLY A 143 22.06 -9.61 1.84
N PRO A 144 22.04 -9.49 0.50
CA PRO A 144 20.88 -9.84 -0.32
C PRO A 144 20.50 -11.33 -0.27
N TYR A 145 21.38 -12.16 0.26
CA TYR A 145 21.30 -13.62 0.19
C TYR A 145 21.07 -14.29 1.56
N THR A 146 20.64 -13.55 2.57
CA THR A 146 20.23 -14.15 3.84
C THR A 146 18.82 -14.74 3.71
N ALA A 147 18.51 -15.80 4.47
CA ALA A 147 17.13 -16.33 4.53
C ALA A 147 16.12 -15.23 4.92
N VAL A 148 16.61 -14.26 5.69
CA VAL A 148 15.91 -13.07 6.18
C VAL A 148 15.59 -12.10 5.05
N SER A 149 16.56 -11.72 4.22
CA SER A 149 16.31 -10.82 3.08
C SER A 149 15.32 -11.47 2.12
N GLY A 150 15.40 -12.81 1.96
CA GLY A 150 14.42 -13.57 1.21
C GLY A 150 13.00 -13.48 1.77
N LEU A 151 12.83 -13.72 3.07
CA LEU A 151 11.54 -13.62 3.74
C LEU A 151 10.98 -12.20 3.71
N ILE A 152 11.81 -11.18 3.89
CA ILE A 152 11.43 -9.77 3.76
C ILE A 152 10.96 -9.47 2.33
N THR A 153 11.66 -9.99 1.32
CA THR A 153 11.29 -9.78 -0.09
C THR A 153 9.96 -10.45 -0.42
N VAL A 154 9.74 -11.69 0.05
CA VAL A 154 8.46 -12.38 -0.10
C VAL A 154 7.34 -11.63 0.61
N ALA A 155 7.55 -11.23 1.87
CA ALA A 155 6.56 -10.47 2.62
C ALA A 155 6.22 -9.13 1.92
N ALA A 156 7.21 -8.43 1.39
CA ALA A 156 7.02 -7.19 0.63
C ALA A 156 6.25 -7.42 -0.68
N LEU A 157 6.54 -8.50 -1.41
CA LEU A 157 5.79 -8.90 -2.61
C LEU A 157 4.34 -9.23 -2.28
N LEU A 158 4.12 -10.08 -1.27
CA LEU A 158 2.78 -10.45 -0.78
C LEU A 158 1.97 -9.22 -0.40
N LEU A 159 2.60 -8.33 0.37
CA LEU A 159 1.98 -7.08 0.79
C LEU A 159 1.66 -6.17 -0.40
N GLY A 160 2.59 -6.08 -1.36
CA GLY A 160 2.41 -5.35 -2.60
C GLY A 160 1.21 -5.88 -3.40
N MET A 161 1.05 -7.19 -3.52
CA MET A 161 -0.07 -7.78 -4.28
C MET A 161 -1.44 -7.54 -3.62
N VAL A 162 -1.49 -7.54 -2.28
CA VAL A 162 -2.73 -7.24 -1.54
C VAL A 162 -3.11 -5.77 -1.70
N LEU A 163 -2.15 -4.86 -1.55
CA LEU A 163 -2.44 -3.42 -1.45
C LEU A 163 -2.40 -2.68 -2.77
N LEU A 164 -1.51 -3.07 -3.69
CA LEU A 164 -1.28 -2.34 -4.93
C LEU A 164 -2.19 -2.86 -6.05
N GLU A 165 -2.45 -2.00 -7.02
CA GLU A 165 -2.97 -2.46 -8.30
C GLU A 165 -1.86 -3.18 -9.05
N ARG A 166 -2.24 -4.15 -9.89
CA ARG A 166 -1.32 -5.00 -10.65
C ARG A 166 -0.25 -4.20 -11.40
N ARG A 167 -0.62 -3.05 -11.98
CA ARG A 167 0.32 -2.16 -12.69
C ARG A 167 1.42 -1.61 -11.77
N TRP A 168 1.05 -1.10 -10.60
CA TRP A 168 1.98 -0.53 -9.63
C TRP A 168 2.87 -1.58 -8.98
N LEU A 169 2.35 -2.80 -8.78
CA LEU A 169 3.15 -3.93 -8.33
C LEU A 169 4.31 -4.21 -9.27
N TRP A 170 4.04 -4.36 -10.58
CA TRP A 170 5.10 -4.64 -11.55
C TRP A 170 6.12 -3.52 -11.67
N ILE A 171 5.68 -2.26 -11.55
CA ILE A 171 6.60 -1.11 -11.45
C ILE A 171 7.48 -1.22 -10.20
N ALA A 172 6.93 -1.63 -9.06
CA ALA A 172 7.70 -1.81 -7.83
C ALA A 172 8.72 -2.94 -7.96
N VAL A 173 8.32 -4.08 -8.53
CA VAL A 173 9.21 -5.23 -8.80
C VAL A 173 10.34 -4.82 -9.75
N GLY A 174 10.00 -4.19 -10.88
CA GLY A 174 10.99 -3.71 -11.85
C GLY A 174 11.92 -2.65 -11.26
N GLY A 175 11.39 -1.71 -10.49
CA GLY A 175 12.17 -0.69 -9.79
C GLY A 175 13.12 -1.28 -8.75
N TRP A 176 12.68 -2.30 -8.01
CA TRP A 176 13.53 -3.01 -7.05
C TRP A 176 14.65 -3.80 -7.75
N LEU A 177 14.32 -4.54 -8.82
CA LEU A 177 15.33 -5.24 -9.64
C LEU A 177 16.38 -4.27 -10.20
N LEU A 178 15.94 -3.13 -10.72
CA LEU A 178 16.82 -2.08 -11.22
C LEU A 178 17.69 -1.51 -10.09
N SER A 179 17.10 -1.22 -8.93
CA SER A 179 17.82 -0.69 -7.77
C SER A 179 18.89 -1.66 -7.26
N MET A 180 18.58 -2.95 -7.16
CA MET A 180 19.54 -3.99 -6.77
C MET A 180 20.66 -4.13 -7.81
N SER A 181 20.32 -4.07 -9.10
CA SER A 181 21.30 -4.13 -10.20
C SER A 181 22.26 -2.94 -10.17
N LEU A 182 21.73 -1.72 -9.96
CA LEU A 182 22.52 -0.50 -9.81
C LEU A 182 23.43 -0.57 -8.58
N MET A 183 22.91 -1.06 -7.45
CA MET A 183 23.71 -1.23 -6.23
C MET A 183 24.89 -2.20 -6.47
N HIS A 184 24.63 -3.31 -7.15
CA HIS A 184 25.66 -4.29 -7.52
C HIS A 184 26.73 -3.69 -8.43
N LEU A 185 26.32 -2.96 -9.48
CA LEU A 185 27.24 -2.28 -10.39
C LEU A 185 28.07 -1.20 -9.68
N ALA A 186 27.44 -0.37 -8.84
CA ALA A 186 28.13 0.65 -8.06
C ALA A 186 29.15 0.04 -7.10
N SER A 187 28.83 -1.13 -6.54
CA SER A 187 29.73 -1.82 -5.63
C SER A 187 30.88 -2.53 -6.38
N LYS A 188 30.64 -3.08 -7.58
CA LYS A 188 31.72 -3.56 -8.48
C LYS A 188 32.66 -2.44 -8.94
N ALA A 189 32.14 -1.23 -9.13
CA ALA A 189 32.93 -0.07 -9.48
C ALA A 189 33.76 0.49 -8.30
N GLY A 190 33.65 -0.11 -7.10
CA GLY A 190 34.33 0.37 -5.90
C GLY A 190 33.74 1.65 -5.31
N VAL A 191 32.61 2.14 -5.83
CA VAL A 191 31.92 3.34 -5.33
C VAL A 191 31.22 3.04 -4.00
N LEU A 192 30.68 1.83 -3.88
CA LEU A 192 30.10 1.33 -2.64
C LEU A 192 30.98 0.21 -2.08
N PRO A 193 31.39 0.26 -0.81
CA PRO A 193 32.20 -0.79 -0.20
C PRO A 193 31.41 -2.11 -0.22
N PHE A 194 31.82 -3.10 -1.02
CA PHE A 194 31.16 -4.42 -1.07
C PHE A 194 31.52 -5.21 0.20
N LEU A 195 31.09 -4.71 1.36
CA LEU A 195 31.03 -5.47 2.59
C LEU A 195 29.54 -5.77 2.79
N SER A 196 29.10 -6.92 2.29
CA SER A 196 28.01 -7.59 2.99
C SER A 196 28.52 -7.80 4.41
N LEU A 197 28.12 -6.93 5.35
CA LEU A 197 28.65 -6.86 6.72
C LEU A 197 28.54 -8.19 7.48
N PHE A 198 27.82 -9.15 6.90
CA PHE A 198 27.52 -10.48 7.45
C PHE A 198 27.78 -11.62 6.46
N GLU A 199 28.53 -11.39 5.37
CA GLU A 199 28.97 -12.52 4.56
C GLU A 199 29.95 -13.36 5.39
N VAL A 200 29.47 -14.57 5.73
CA VAL A 200 30.32 -15.69 6.14
C VAL A 200 31.50 -15.72 5.17
N SER A 201 32.71 -15.56 5.71
CA SER A 201 33.97 -15.65 4.97
C SER A 201 34.03 -16.96 4.20
N PHE A 202 33.53 -16.98 2.97
CA PHE A 202 33.82 -18.04 2.02
C PHE A 202 35.14 -17.66 1.38
N GLU A 203 36.20 -18.40 1.69
CA GLU A 203 37.55 -18.26 1.12
C GLU A 203 37.60 -18.50 -0.41
N GLN A 204 36.46 -18.46 -1.11
CA GLN A 204 36.37 -18.72 -2.53
C GLN A 204 36.68 -17.45 -3.35
N PRO A 205 37.65 -17.52 -4.29
CA PRO A 205 38.18 -16.36 -5.00
C PRO A 205 37.23 -15.78 -6.05
N ASP A 206 35.99 -16.27 -6.17
CA ASP A 206 35.09 -15.90 -7.26
C ASP A 206 33.70 -15.48 -6.75
N ILE A 207 33.70 -14.41 -5.95
CA ILE A 207 32.50 -13.76 -5.39
C ILE A 207 31.50 -13.38 -6.50
N ALA A 208 31.99 -13.09 -7.70
CA ALA A 208 31.17 -12.72 -8.85
C ALA A 208 30.29 -13.87 -9.35
N THR A 209 30.84 -15.08 -9.47
CA THR A 209 30.07 -16.26 -9.90
C THR A 209 29.07 -16.69 -8.83
N VAL A 210 29.46 -16.68 -7.56
CA VAL A 210 28.55 -16.97 -6.43
C VAL A 210 27.38 -15.99 -6.36
N ALA A 211 27.62 -14.69 -6.57
CA ALA A 211 26.56 -13.68 -6.58
C ALA A 211 25.58 -13.86 -7.77
N VAL A 212 26.10 -14.22 -8.95
CA VAL A 212 25.29 -14.52 -10.13
C VAL A 212 24.45 -15.77 -9.90
N ASP A 213 25.04 -16.86 -9.42
CA ASP A 213 24.34 -18.12 -9.15
C ASP A 213 23.24 -17.94 -8.11
N ARG A 214 23.51 -17.17 -7.05
CA ARG A 214 22.50 -16.84 -6.03
C ARG A 214 21.40 -15.93 -6.56
N ALA A 215 21.71 -14.95 -7.42
CA ALA A 215 20.70 -14.10 -8.05
C ALA A 215 19.80 -14.91 -8.99
N VAL A 216 20.37 -15.84 -9.76
CA VAL A 216 19.63 -16.77 -10.61
C VAL A 216 18.75 -17.68 -9.75
N ALA A 217 19.29 -18.27 -8.67
CA ALA A 217 18.51 -19.11 -7.76
C ALA A 217 17.35 -18.33 -7.09
N ALA A 218 17.61 -17.10 -6.63
CA ALA A 218 16.57 -16.23 -6.08
C ALA A 218 15.49 -15.92 -7.13
N ALA A 219 15.87 -15.57 -8.37
CA ALA A 219 14.92 -15.31 -9.45
C ALA A 219 14.07 -16.55 -9.77
N LEU A 220 14.69 -17.74 -9.82
CA LEU A 220 14.00 -19.01 -10.07
C LEU A 220 12.98 -19.37 -8.97
N ILE A 221 13.18 -18.92 -7.74
CA ILE A 221 12.24 -19.15 -6.63
C ILE A 221 11.16 -18.05 -6.59
N TYR A 222 11.57 -16.77 -6.65
CA TYR A 222 10.67 -15.65 -6.42
C TYR A 222 9.76 -15.35 -7.61
N ILE A 223 10.20 -15.58 -8.86
CA ILE A 223 9.36 -15.32 -10.03
C ILE A 223 8.14 -16.26 -10.04
N PRO A 224 8.28 -17.60 -9.93
CA PRO A 224 7.12 -18.48 -9.86
C PRO A 224 6.23 -18.21 -8.65
N LEU A 225 6.83 -17.94 -7.48
CA LEU A 225 6.06 -17.59 -6.28
C LEU A 225 5.21 -16.34 -6.48
N ALA A 226 5.79 -15.28 -7.07
CA ALA A 226 5.07 -14.05 -7.38
C ALA A 226 3.91 -14.30 -8.37
N VAL A 227 4.12 -15.15 -9.38
CA VAL A 227 3.07 -15.51 -10.35
C VAL A 227 1.94 -16.31 -9.69
N ILE A 228 2.27 -17.31 -8.87
CA ILE A 228 1.27 -18.13 -8.15
C ILE A 228 0.44 -17.24 -7.22
N MET A 229 1.09 -16.33 -6.50
CA MET A 229 0.40 -15.42 -5.60
C MET A 229 -0.43 -14.35 -6.34
N ASP A 230 0.03 -13.81 -7.48
CA ASP A 230 -0.76 -12.91 -8.33
C ASP A 230 -2.04 -13.63 -8.79
N HIS A 231 -1.92 -14.90 -9.18
CA HIS A 231 -3.05 -15.73 -9.55
C HIS A 231 -4.01 -15.96 -8.37
N LEU A 232 -3.51 -16.39 -7.21
CA LEU A 232 -4.32 -16.67 -6.03
C LEU A 232 -5.07 -15.42 -5.55
N ILE A 233 -4.42 -14.26 -5.57
CA ILE A 233 -5.04 -12.98 -5.21
C ILE A 233 -6.08 -12.55 -6.26
N SER A 234 -5.83 -12.84 -7.54
CA SER A 234 -6.81 -12.57 -8.60
C SER A 234 -8.08 -13.41 -8.42
N VAL A 235 -7.94 -14.70 -8.09
CA VAL A 235 -9.06 -15.60 -7.78
C VAL A 235 -9.78 -15.12 -6.54
N TRP A 236 -9.05 -14.81 -5.47
CA TRP A 236 -9.66 -14.33 -4.23
C TRP A 236 -10.43 -13.02 -4.42
N ARG A 237 -9.91 -12.08 -5.23
CA ARG A 237 -10.63 -10.86 -5.60
C ARG A 237 -11.90 -11.14 -6.41
N GLN A 238 -11.89 -12.18 -7.24
CA GLN A 238 -13.07 -12.59 -7.99
C GLN A 238 -14.12 -13.22 -7.06
N ASP A 239 -13.68 -14.08 -6.14
CA ASP A 239 -14.54 -14.71 -5.15
C ASP A 239 -15.18 -13.69 -4.20
N GLU A 240 -14.42 -12.70 -3.73
CA GLU A 240 -14.95 -11.65 -2.87
C GLU A 240 -15.98 -10.78 -3.61
N ARG A 241 -15.79 -10.52 -4.91
CA ARG A 241 -16.79 -9.85 -5.75
C ARG A 241 -18.04 -10.71 -5.91
N SER A 242 -17.87 -11.99 -6.20
CA SER A 242 -18.99 -12.92 -6.35
C SER A 242 -19.78 -13.06 -5.05
N LEU A 243 -19.10 -13.19 -3.90
CA LEU A 243 -19.74 -13.22 -2.58
C LEU A 243 -20.41 -11.89 -2.24
N SER A 244 -19.79 -10.76 -2.58
CA SER A 244 -20.41 -9.45 -2.41
C SER A 244 -21.65 -9.29 -3.26
N GLU A 245 -21.64 -9.74 -4.52
CA GLU A 245 -22.81 -9.73 -5.39
C GLU A 245 -23.89 -10.67 -4.83
N ALA A 246 -23.54 -11.90 -4.46
CA ALA A 246 -24.47 -12.86 -3.87
C ALA A 246 -25.08 -12.37 -2.54
N ALA A 247 -24.34 -11.59 -1.73
CA ALA A 247 -24.87 -10.98 -0.51
C ALA A 247 -25.80 -9.79 -0.79
N GLN A 248 -25.70 -9.18 -1.97
CA GLN A 248 -26.53 -8.04 -2.38
C GLN A 248 -27.86 -8.48 -2.97
N PHE A 249 -27.95 -9.68 -3.54
CA PHE A 249 -29.16 -10.18 -4.19
C PHE A 249 -29.80 -11.32 -3.40
N ASP A 250 -31.12 -11.29 -3.27
CA ASP A 250 -31.92 -12.40 -2.79
C ASP A 250 -31.90 -13.52 -3.84
N SER A 251 -31.54 -14.74 -3.44
CA SER A 251 -31.32 -15.85 -4.37
C SER A 251 -32.61 -16.35 -5.04
N LEU A 252 -33.78 -16.09 -4.44
CA LEU A 252 -35.07 -16.54 -4.97
C LEU A 252 -35.63 -15.58 -6.01
N THR A 253 -35.55 -14.28 -5.74
CA THR A 253 -36.18 -13.24 -6.56
C THR A 253 -35.21 -12.52 -7.49
N GLY A 254 -33.91 -12.58 -7.21
CA GLY A 254 -32.89 -11.74 -7.85
C GLY A 254 -33.01 -10.26 -7.48
N ALA A 255 -33.93 -9.89 -6.58
CA ALA A 255 -34.07 -8.53 -6.07
C ALA A 255 -32.95 -8.23 -5.06
N TYR A 256 -32.68 -6.95 -4.80
CA TYR A 256 -31.71 -6.58 -3.78
C TYR A 256 -32.18 -7.01 -2.38
N THR A 257 -31.26 -7.53 -1.57
CA THR A 257 -31.55 -7.89 -0.18
C THR A 257 -31.98 -6.67 0.63
N ARG A 258 -32.82 -6.90 1.63
CA ARG A 258 -33.28 -5.84 2.54
C ARG A 258 -32.11 -5.05 3.15
N GLY A 259 -31.03 -5.73 3.54
CA GLY A 259 -29.84 -5.10 4.10
C GLY A 259 -29.19 -4.13 3.10
N PHE A 260 -29.02 -4.55 1.85
CA PHE A 260 -28.49 -3.67 0.82
C PHE A 260 -29.43 -2.50 0.52
N ALA A 261 -30.73 -2.74 0.36
CA ALA A 261 -31.73 -1.70 0.11
C ALA A 261 -31.74 -0.63 1.21
N MET A 262 -31.67 -1.04 2.49
CA MET A 262 -31.57 -0.11 3.62
C MET A 262 -30.28 0.73 3.55
N SER A 263 -29.13 0.12 3.21
CA SER A 263 -27.86 0.86 3.07
C SER A 263 -27.89 1.87 1.93
N VAL A 264 -28.61 1.57 0.84
CA VAL A 264 -28.78 2.49 -0.31
C VAL A 264 -29.73 3.62 0.08
N MET A 265 -30.83 3.30 0.77
CA MET A 265 -31.79 4.28 1.28
C MET A 265 -31.13 5.25 2.25
N GLU A 266 -30.32 4.78 3.21
CA GLU A 266 -29.58 5.63 4.15
C GLU A 266 -28.63 6.59 3.42
N ARG A 267 -27.86 6.07 2.45
CA ARG A 267 -26.98 6.90 1.62
C ARG A 267 -27.76 7.94 0.80
N ALA A 268 -28.93 7.57 0.29
CA ALA A 268 -29.80 8.46 -0.47
C ALA A 268 -30.39 9.57 0.43
N ILE A 269 -30.81 9.24 1.66
CA ILE A 269 -31.30 10.22 2.66
C ILE A 269 -30.18 11.23 2.99
N LEU A 270 -28.97 10.75 3.27
CA LEU A 270 -27.82 11.62 3.56
C LEU A 270 -27.41 12.49 2.37
N LYS A 271 -27.61 12.02 1.14
CA LYS A 271 -27.36 12.81 -0.07
C LYS A 271 -28.46 13.86 -0.27
N ALA A 272 -29.72 13.47 -0.16
CA ALA A 272 -30.87 14.36 -0.29
C ALA A 272 -30.83 15.51 0.73
N GLY A 273 -30.46 15.22 1.98
CA GLY A 273 -30.28 16.24 3.02
C GLY A 273 -29.13 17.22 2.73
N ARG A 274 -28.07 16.79 2.03
CA ARG A 274 -26.96 17.66 1.60
C ARG A 274 -27.34 18.53 0.40
N ASP A 275 -28.06 17.95 -0.55
CA ASP A 275 -28.38 18.58 -1.82
C ASP A 275 -29.69 19.40 -1.75
N GLY A 276 -30.46 19.27 -0.67
CA GLY A 276 -31.78 19.88 -0.51
C GLY A 276 -32.85 19.27 -1.42
N SER A 277 -32.60 18.10 -2.00
CA SER A 277 -33.53 17.41 -2.88
C SER A 277 -34.54 16.59 -2.10
N ARG A 278 -35.74 16.39 -2.67
CA ARG A 278 -36.77 15.53 -2.07
C ARG A 278 -36.49 14.08 -2.47
N LEU A 279 -36.51 13.18 -1.49
CA LEU A 279 -36.40 11.73 -1.70
C LEU A 279 -37.79 11.10 -1.57
N ALA A 280 -38.18 10.28 -2.54
CA ALA A 280 -39.38 9.44 -2.46
C ALA A 280 -38.95 7.98 -2.29
N VAL A 281 -39.61 7.28 -1.36
CA VAL A 281 -39.40 5.84 -1.11
C VAL A 281 -40.75 5.16 -1.29
N LEU A 282 -40.80 4.15 -2.16
CA LEU A 282 -41.99 3.34 -2.41
C LEU A 282 -41.75 1.95 -1.82
N MET A 283 -42.68 1.49 -0.99
CA MET A 283 -42.74 0.10 -0.52
C MET A 283 -43.97 -0.54 -1.16
N LEU A 284 -43.76 -1.67 -1.83
CA LEU A 284 -44.79 -2.48 -2.45
C LEU A 284 -44.80 -3.82 -1.69
N ASP A 285 -45.98 -4.22 -1.22
CA ASP A 285 -46.24 -5.51 -0.56
C ASP A 285 -47.03 -6.40 -1.52
#